data_AF-A0A699LAK6-F1
#
_entry.id   AF-A0A699LAK6-F1
#
_cell.length_a   1.000
_cell.length_b   1.000
_cell.length_c   1.000
_cell.angle_alpha   90.00
_cell.angle_beta   90.00
_cell.angle_gamma   90.00
#
_symmetry.space_group_name_H-M   'P 1'
#
loop_
_entity.id
_entity.type
_entity.pdbx_description
1 polymer ?
#
loop_
_entity_poly.entity_id
_entity_poly.type
_entity_poly.pdbx_seq_one_letter_code
_entity_poly.pdbx_strand_id
1 'polypeptide(L)'
;MKKTFGFANFIVGKKEITSTVMKGWMEEVKGHHMYKVVQKMKRLKYHMKNLARKNGNLEERVGKCRESLKFAQCLIEKNPYDDVLKTKEAKCLAQYMEVVDDAENLMMQQAKVDWISKGDK
;
A
#
# COMPACT_ATOMS: atom_id res chain seq x y z
N MET A 1 1.68 -17.56 -19.56
CA MET A 1 2.85 -17.11 -18.75
C MET A 1 2.39 -16.85 -17.32
N LYS A 2 2.98 -17.46 -16.29
CA LYS A 2 2.64 -17.17 -14.88
C LYS A 2 3.07 -15.73 -14.56
N LYS A 3 2.16 -14.89 -14.05
CA LYS A 3 2.51 -13.53 -13.61
C LYS A 3 3.60 -13.62 -12.54
N THR A 4 4.76 -13.06 -12.84
CA THR A 4 5.89 -12.97 -11.91
C THR A 4 5.50 -12.09 -10.72
N PHE A 5 6.20 -12.24 -9.60
CA PHE A 5 5.93 -11.41 -8.44
C PHE A 5 6.58 -10.05 -8.63
N GLY A 6 5.75 -9.02 -8.78
CA GLY A 6 6.14 -7.63 -8.58
C GLY A 6 5.91 -7.26 -7.12
N PHE A 7 6.96 -6.81 -6.45
CA PHE A 7 6.84 -6.19 -5.12
C PHE A 7 6.29 -4.78 -5.30
N ALA A 8 5.24 -4.39 -4.58
CA ALA A 8 4.71 -3.03 -4.66
C ALA A 8 5.37 -2.14 -3.60
N ASN A 9 6.08 -1.12 -4.04
CA ASN A 9 6.96 -0.32 -3.18
C ASN A 9 6.21 0.44 -2.07
N PHE A 10 4.97 0.87 -2.32
CA PHE A 10 4.14 1.59 -1.33
C PHE A 10 3.95 0.80 -0.03
N ILE A 11 4.07 -0.54 -0.06
CA ILE A 11 3.93 -1.40 1.12
C ILE A 11 5.04 -1.14 2.14
N VAL A 12 6.21 -0.67 1.72
CA VAL A 12 7.34 -0.36 2.62
C VAL A 12 6.98 0.76 3.61
N GLY A 13 6.13 1.71 3.21
CA GLY A 13 5.66 2.78 4.10
C GLY A 13 4.64 2.33 5.14
N LYS A 14 4.11 1.09 5.06
CA LYS A 14 3.05 0.61 5.95
C LYS A 14 3.64 0.10 7.26
N LYS A 15 3.06 0.56 8.37
CA LYS A 15 3.45 0.16 9.75
C LYS A 15 3.46 -1.36 9.95
N GLU A 16 2.65 -2.09 9.18
CA GLU A 16 2.54 -3.55 9.24
C GLU A 16 3.71 -4.30 8.59
N ILE A 17 4.55 -3.67 7.75
CA ILE A 17 5.59 -4.37 6.99
C ILE A 17 6.62 -5.04 7.90
N THR A 18 7.14 -4.31 8.90
CA THR A 18 8.20 -4.81 9.78
C THR A 18 7.71 -6.01 10.58
N SER A 19 6.53 -5.92 11.18
CA SER A 19 5.94 -7.03 11.94
C SER A 19 5.66 -8.25 11.06
N THR A 20 5.21 -8.02 9.82
CA THR A 20 4.94 -9.07 8.85
C THR A 20 6.22 -9.78 8.39
N VAL A 21 7.29 -9.02 8.15
CA VAL A 21 8.60 -9.55 7.78
C VAL A 21 9.20 -10.34 8.94
N MET A 22 9.16 -9.80 10.16
CA MET A 22 9.66 -10.50 11.34
C MET A 22 8.94 -11.83 11.56
N LYS A 23 7.61 -11.87 11.44
CA LYS A 23 6.83 -13.12 11.55
C LYS A 23 7.29 -14.17 10.53
N GLY A 24 7.37 -13.81 9.24
CA GLY A 24 7.79 -14.74 8.20
C GLY A 24 9.27 -15.16 8.30
N TRP A 25 10.12 -14.30 8.89
CA TRP A 25 11.55 -14.57 9.03
C TRP A 25 11.90 -15.38 10.28
N MET A 26 11.15 -15.23 11.37
CA MET A 26 11.41 -15.93 12.64
C MET A 26 10.88 -17.36 12.66
N GLU A 27 10.04 -17.75 11.71
CA GLU A 27 9.55 -19.12 11.63
C GLU A 27 10.69 -20.14 11.45
N GLU A 28 10.63 -21.21 12.23
CA GLU A 28 11.57 -22.31 12.11
C GLU A 28 11.30 -23.11 10.84
N VAL A 29 12.38 -23.34 10.08
CA VAL A 29 12.38 -24.19 8.90
C VAL A 29 13.44 -25.27 9.11
N LYS A 30 13.03 -26.54 9.00
CA LYS A 30 13.95 -27.69 9.07
C LYS A 30 14.63 -27.89 7.70
N GLY A 31 15.86 -28.40 7.71
CA GLY A 31 16.68 -28.66 6.51
C GLY A 31 18.01 -27.91 6.51
N HIS A 32 18.75 -27.98 5.41
CA HIS A 32 20.04 -27.30 5.26
C HIS A 32 19.88 -25.78 5.13
N HIS A 33 20.94 -25.03 5.45
CA HIS A 33 20.93 -23.56 5.49
C HIS A 33 20.33 -22.90 4.24
N MET A 34 20.75 -23.33 3.04
CA MET A 34 20.21 -22.79 1.79
C MET A 34 18.70 -23.04 1.64
N TYR A 35 18.23 -24.22 2.02
CA TYR A 35 16.80 -24.54 1.99
C TYR A 35 16.01 -23.66 2.96
N LYS A 36 16.52 -23.43 4.17
CA LYS A 36 15.87 -22.56 5.16
C LYS A 36 15.69 -21.14 4.61
N VAL A 37 16.72 -20.56 4.01
CA VAL A 37 16.67 -19.21 3.43
C VAL A 37 15.63 -19.15 2.30
N VAL A 38 15.66 -20.09 1.36
CA VAL A 38 14.71 -20.11 0.22
C VAL A 38 13.26 -20.24 0.71
N GLN A 39 12.99 -21.07 1.71
CA GLN A 39 11.64 -21.21 2.27
C GLN A 39 11.17 -19.93 2.97
N LYS A 40 12.03 -19.29 3.77
CA LYS A 40 11.72 -17.99 4.39
C LYS A 40 11.39 -16.93 3.35
N MET A 41 12.16 -16.85 2.25
CA MET A 41 11.87 -15.93 1.15
C MET A 41 10.53 -16.24 0.44
N LYS A 42 10.22 -17.52 0.22
CA LYS A 42 8.92 -17.93 -0.37
C LYS A 42 7.74 -17.53 0.51
N ARG A 43 7.88 -17.64 1.83
CA ARG A 43 6.86 -17.21 2.79
C ARG A 43 6.71 -15.70 2.83
N LEU A 44 7.82 -14.96 2.92
CA LEU A 44 7.80 -13.49 2.87
C LEU A 44 7.10 -12.97 1.61
N LYS A 45 7.37 -13.59 0.46
CA LYS A 45 6.68 -13.28 -0.80
C LYS A 45 5.16 -13.42 -0.69
N TYR A 46 4.66 -14.45 -0.01
CA TYR A 46 3.22 -14.63 0.24
C TYR A 46 2.67 -13.53 1.16
N HIS A 47 3.37 -13.25 2.26
CA HIS A 47 2.95 -12.20 3.19
C HIS A 47 2.91 -10.81 2.54
N MET A 48 3.91 -10.46 1.75
CA MET A 48 3.97 -9.19 1.01
C MET A 48 2.81 -9.08 0.00
N LYS A 49 2.49 -10.16 -0.72
CA LYS A 49 1.31 -10.18 -1.62
C LYS A 49 0.01 -9.99 -0.86
N ASN A 50 -0.13 -10.62 0.30
CA ASN A 50 -1.32 -10.47 1.12
C ASN A 50 -1.45 -9.05 1.67
N LEU A 51 -0.35 -8.43 2.08
CA LEU A 51 -0.34 -7.05 2.55
C LEU A 51 -0.74 -6.09 1.42
N ALA A 52 -0.20 -6.29 0.21
CA ALA A 52 -0.62 -5.56 -0.99
C ALA A 52 -2.13 -5.70 -1.23
N ARG A 53 -2.65 -6.94 -1.15
CA ARG A 53 -4.06 -7.25 -1.42
C ARG A 53 -4.99 -6.69 -0.34
N LYS A 54 -4.58 -6.67 0.93
CA LYS A 54 -5.33 -6.04 2.03
C LYS A 54 -5.54 -4.55 1.78
N ASN A 55 -4.57 -3.89 1.15
CA ASN A 55 -4.69 -2.49 0.74
C ASN A 55 -5.62 -2.29 -0.48
N GLY A 56 -6.18 -3.37 -1.04
CA GLY A 56 -7.22 -3.31 -2.07
C GLY A 56 -6.78 -2.68 -3.39
N ASN A 57 -7.75 -2.28 -4.20
CA ASN A 57 -7.49 -1.43 -5.35
C ASN A 57 -7.28 0.01 -4.88
N LEU A 58 -6.05 0.52 -5.06
CA LEU A 58 -5.71 1.88 -4.65
C LEU A 58 -6.54 2.92 -5.40
N GLU A 59 -6.81 2.74 -6.70
CA GLU A 59 -7.61 3.70 -7.49
C GLU A 59 -9.04 3.81 -6.96
N GLU A 60 -9.67 2.67 -6.64
CA GLU A 60 -11.00 2.64 -6.04
C GLU A 60 -11.00 3.31 -4.64
N ARG A 61 -9.95 3.09 -3.85
CA ARG A 61 -9.79 3.74 -2.54
C ARG A 61 -9.59 5.24 -2.67
N VAL A 62 -8.79 5.71 -3.63
CA VAL A 62 -8.65 7.15 -3.93
C VAL A 62 -10.02 7.74 -4.23
N GLY A 63 -10.82 7.09 -5.08
CA GLY A 63 -12.18 7.51 -5.40
C GLY A 63 -13.07 7.65 -4.17
N LYS A 64 -13.14 6.60 -3.33
CA LYS A 64 -13.95 6.60 -2.09
C LYS A 64 -13.50 7.66 -1.08
N CYS A 65 -12.19 7.81 -0.88
CA CYS A 65 -11.64 8.83 0.01
C CYS A 65 -11.92 10.25 -0.52
N ARG A 66 -11.84 10.46 -1.83
CA ARG A 66 -12.17 11.74 -2.46
C ARG A 66 -13.65 12.10 -2.27
N GLU A 67 -14.56 11.15 -2.43
CA GLU A 67 -15.99 11.37 -2.19
C GLU A 67 -16.28 11.69 -0.72
N SER A 68 -15.64 10.95 0.19
CA SER A 68 -15.78 11.16 1.64
C SER A 68 -15.26 12.54 2.05
N LEU A 69 -14.12 12.97 1.49
CA LEU A 69 -13.54 14.29 1.74
C LEU A 69 -14.45 15.40 1.21
N LYS A 70 -14.95 15.28 -0.02
CA LYS A 70 -15.92 16.24 -0.59
C LYS A 70 -17.16 16.37 0.29
N PHE A 71 -17.70 15.25 0.78
CA PHE A 71 -18.85 15.27 1.68
C PHE A 71 -18.52 15.99 3.00
N ALA A 72 -17.36 15.74 3.60
CA ALA A 72 -16.93 16.44 4.80
C ALA A 72 -16.76 17.95 4.59
N GLN A 73 -16.20 18.35 3.43
CA GLN A 73 -16.03 19.75 3.04
C GLN A 73 -17.39 20.45 2.88
N CYS A 74 -18.35 19.83 2.17
CA CYS A 74 -19.71 20.36 2.04
C CYS A 74 -20.42 20.55 3.40
N LEU A 75 -20.10 19.71 4.41
CA LEU A 75 -20.66 19.86 5.76
C LEU A 75 -20.04 21.02 6.53
N ILE A 76 -18.73 21.25 6.37
CA ILE A 76 -18.03 22.40 6.97
C ILE A 76 -18.50 23.71 6.34
N GLU A 77 -18.69 23.75 5.02
CA GLU A 77 -19.21 24.94 4.34
C GLU A 77 -20.57 25.38 4.93
N LYS A 78 -21.40 24.41 5.34
CA LYS A 78 -22.70 24.67 5.98
C LYS A 78 -22.59 25.02 7.47
N ASN A 79 -21.56 24.53 8.16
CA ASN A 79 -21.36 24.71 9.60
C ASN A 79 -19.87 25.03 9.93
N PRO A 80 -19.39 26.24 9.59
CA PRO A 80 -17.96 26.55 9.61
C PRO A 80 -17.34 26.67 11.02
N TYR A 81 -18.17 26.79 12.06
CA TYR A 81 -17.72 26.93 13.44
C TYR A 81 -17.76 25.61 14.24
N ASP A 82 -18.14 24.49 13.60
CA ASP A 82 -18.15 23.19 14.23
C ASP A 82 -16.75 22.54 14.20
N ASP A 83 -16.09 22.55 15.35
CA ASP A 83 -14.73 22.00 15.49
C ASP A 83 -14.68 20.46 15.39
N VAL A 84 -15.79 19.77 15.64
CA VAL A 84 -15.88 18.31 15.44
C VAL A 84 -15.86 18.00 13.94
N LEU A 85 -16.59 18.78 13.14
CA LEU A 85 -16.58 18.66 11.68
C LEU A 85 -15.21 18.97 11.09
N LYS A 86 -14.53 20.04 11.56
CA LYS A 86 -13.14 20.34 11.16
C LYS A 86 -12.18 19.20 11.46
N THR A 87 -12.26 18.63 12.67
CA THR A 87 -11.43 17.50 13.05
C THR A 87 -11.68 16.28 12.16
N LYS A 88 -12.94 16.04 11.79
CA LYS A 88 -13.32 14.94 10.90
C LYS A 88 -12.81 15.17 9.47
N GLU A 89 -12.92 16.38 8.94
CA GLU A 89 -12.39 16.73 7.62
C GLU A 89 -10.87 16.60 7.57
N ALA A 90 -10.15 17.10 8.58
CA ALA A 90 -8.71 16.95 8.67
C ALA A 90 -8.27 15.47 8.66
N LYS A 91 -9.02 14.59 9.34
CA LYS A 91 -8.79 13.14 9.30
C LYS A 91 -9.07 12.55 7.91
N CYS A 92 -10.17 12.94 7.26
CA CYS A 92 -10.47 12.51 5.90
C CYS A 92 -9.41 12.98 4.90
N LEU A 93 -8.90 14.20 5.05
CA LEU A 93 -7.85 14.77 4.23
C LEU A 93 -6.54 13.99 4.40
N ALA A 94 -6.12 13.74 5.64
CA ALA A 94 -4.91 12.96 5.92
C ALA A 94 -5.00 11.54 5.33
N GLN A 95 -6.15 10.88 5.45
CA GLN A 95 -6.39 9.57 4.83
C GLN A 95 -6.35 9.64 3.30
N TYR A 96 -6.96 10.67 2.70
CA TYR A 96 -6.93 10.86 1.27
C TYR A 96 -5.50 11.05 0.75
N MET A 97 -4.71 11.90 1.41
CA MET A 97 -3.31 12.13 1.06
C MET A 97 -2.47 10.86 1.13
N GLU A 98 -2.64 10.03 2.17
CA GLU A 98 -1.94 8.75 2.29
C GLU A 98 -2.27 7.80 1.13
N VAL A 99 -3.55 7.72 0.75
CA VAL A 99 -4.00 6.82 -0.32
C VAL A 99 -3.56 7.31 -1.70
N VAL A 100 -3.50 8.63 -1.91
CA VAL A 100 -2.96 9.23 -3.13
C VAL A 100 -1.46 8.94 -3.26
N ASP A 101 -0.68 9.16 -2.19
CA ASP A 101 0.75 8.86 -2.18
C ASP A 101 1.03 7.37 -2.47
N ASP A 102 0.25 6.45 -1.90
CA ASP A 102 0.33 5.02 -2.21
C ASP A 102 0.10 4.76 -3.71
N ALA A 103 -0.93 5.39 -4.29
CA ALA A 103 -1.30 5.22 -5.69
C ALA A 103 -0.24 5.77 -6.63
N GLU A 104 0.29 6.97 -6.34
CA GLU A 104 1.37 7.60 -7.09
C GLU A 104 2.64 6.74 -7.06
N ASN A 105 3.04 6.25 -5.89
CA ASN A 105 4.17 5.35 -5.75
C ASN A 105 4.02 4.08 -6.60
N LEU A 106 2.81 3.50 -6.66
CA LEU A 106 2.54 2.34 -7.50
C LEU A 106 2.63 2.68 -9.00
N MET A 107 2.07 3.82 -9.41
CA MET A 107 2.13 4.28 -10.81
C MET A 107 3.55 4.59 -11.26
N MET A 108 4.34 5.29 -10.43
CA MET A 108 5.76 5.56 -10.71
C MET A 108 6.54 4.25 -10.86
N GLN A 109 6.25 3.26 -10.03
CA GLN A 109 6.88 1.95 -10.16
C GLN A 109 6.51 1.24 -11.46
N GLN A 110 5.24 1.28 -11.86
CA GLN A 110 4.80 0.71 -13.14
C GLN A 110 5.47 1.42 -14.32
N ALA A 111 5.46 2.76 -14.34
CA ALA A 111 6.13 3.54 -15.36
C ALA A 111 7.64 3.21 -15.46
N LYS A 112 8.32 3.04 -14.32
CA LYS A 112 9.72 2.61 -14.27
C LYS A 112 9.92 1.22 -14.86
N VAL A 113 9.07 0.25 -14.51
CA VAL A 113 9.13 -1.11 -15.07
C VAL A 113 8.91 -1.08 -16.58
N ASP A 114 7.92 -0.32 -17.04
CA ASP A 114 7.61 -0.18 -18.46
C ASP A 114 8.76 0.47 -19.23
N TRP A 115 9.37 1.52 -18.67
CA TRP A 115 10.55 2.17 -19.23
C TRP A 115 11.73 1.18 -19.35
N ILE A 116 12.07 0.47 -18.28
CA ILE A 116 13.13 -0.56 -18.30
C ILE A 116 12.83 -1.66 -19.33
N SER A 117 11.56 -2.03 -19.50
CA SER A 117 11.16 -3.08 -20.45
C SER A 117 11.34 -2.71 -21.92
N LYS A 118 11.22 -1.41 -22.25
CA LYS A 118 11.37 -0.89 -23.62
C LYS A 118 12.83 -0.66 -23.99
N GLY A 119 13.69 -0.42 -23.00
CA GLY A 119 15.11 -0.15 -23.18
C GLY A 119 15.39 1.20 -23.85
N ASP A 120 16.67 1.54 -23.99
CA ASP A 120 17.11 2.65 -24.84
C ASP A 120 17.22 2.13 -26.28
N LYS A 121 16.18 2.35 -27.08
CA LYS A 121 16.21 2.19 -28.53
C LYS A 121 16.14 3.56 -29.20
#